data_AF-A0AAU3PUN9-F1
#
_entry.id   AF-A0AAU3PUN9-F1
#
_cell.length_a   1.000
_cell.length_b   1.000
_cell.length_c   1.000
_cell.angle_alpha   90.00
_cell.angle_beta   90.00
_cell.angle_gamma   90.00
#
_symmetry.space_group_name_H-M   'P 1'
#
loop_
_entity.id
_entity.type
_entity.pdbx_description
1 polymer ?
#
loop_
_entity_poly.entity_id
_entity_poly.type
_entity_poly.pdbx_seq_one_letter_code
_entity_poly.pdbx_strand_id
1 'polypeptide(L)'
;MPSCDDIATALLSSTDFAGDPIAVDLLSRAISPRDFALKRDSLPVAATADPATASAILELLERGQVPTMAAIRTLTAQNEMRHEAERIERLGRRAQRSIDEFGRTLARLAHEHWTEHGTGPIRRDILNSEPVMALIQERIGEVPPSAVKHLWLIERAQRAGWIASNANPQSLCAGRRFHAAKYGNRVSLRPVNSIGTLVAGFLAEYREGHGRSPRWSAVAHELRDDRARRVFFDTADATTQQLWLCTAEWVDIVDGMPVPGRRGQRALAKQARR
;
A
#
# COMPACT_ATOMS: atom_id res chain seq x y z
N MET A 1 -28.42 48.19 15.94
CA MET A 1 -27.80 46.99 15.33
C MET A 1 -28.25 45.80 16.15
N PRO A 2 -28.62 44.66 15.54
CA PRO A 2 -28.90 43.44 16.29
C PRO A 2 -27.67 43.05 17.13
N SER A 3 -27.90 42.50 18.32
CA SER A 3 -26.80 42.02 19.16
C SER A 3 -26.12 40.83 18.49
N CYS A 4 -24.86 40.56 18.84
CA CYS A 4 -24.13 39.40 18.31
C CYS A 4 -24.84 38.08 18.63
N ASP A 5 -25.54 38.03 19.76
CA ASP A 5 -26.37 36.90 20.19
C ASP A 5 -27.63 36.74 19.32
N ASP A 6 -28.27 37.84 18.90
CA ASP A 6 -29.41 37.78 17.97
C ASP A 6 -28.97 37.25 16.61
N ILE A 7 -27.79 37.67 16.13
CA ILE A 7 -27.22 37.19 14.87
C ILE A 7 -26.88 35.70 14.97
N ALA A 8 -26.20 35.27 16.05
CA ALA A 8 -25.87 33.88 16.28
C ALA A 8 -27.12 32.99 16.41
N THR A 9 -28.14 33.46 17.14
CA THR A 9 -29.43 32.76 17.30
C THR A 9 -30.14 32.61 15.96
N ALA A 10 -30.18 33.67 15.14
CA ALA A 10 -30.77 33.61 13.80
C ALA A 10 -30.03 32.61 12.90
N LEU A 11 -28.70 32.58 12.93
CA LEU A 11 -27.88 31.67 12.13
C LEU A 11 -28.06 30.19 12.53
N LEU A 12 -28.27 29.90 13.81
CA LEU A 12 -28.44 28.54 14.32
C LEU A 12 -29.90 28.04 14.26
N SER A 13 -30.86 28.93 14.00
CA SER A 13 -32.31 28.62 14.06
C SER A 13 -32.78 27.48 13.14
N SER A 14 -32.05 27.19 12.06
CA SER A 14 -32.35 26.12 11.10
C SER A 14 -31.42 24.90 11.24
N THR A 15 -30.70 24.79 12.35
CA THR A 15 -29.70 23.74 12.62
C THR A 15 -30.06 22.94 13.87
N ASP A 16 -29.34 21.85 14.13
CA ASP A 16 -29.54 21.03 15.34
C ASP A 16 -29.22 21.79 16.65
N PHE A 17 -28.57 22.96 16.55
CA PHE A 17 -28.27 23.85 17.68
C PHE A 17 -29.34 24.92 17.92
N ALA A 18 -30.50 24.82 17.26
CA ALA A 18 -31.60 25.77 17.46
C ALA A 18 -32.04 25.80 18.94
N GLY A 19 -31.89 26.97 19.57
CA GLY A 19 -32.21 27.16 20.99
C GLY A 19 -31.13 26.70 21.98
N ASP A 20 -29.95 26.29 21.52
CA ASP A 20 -28.81 25.96 22.38
C ASP A 20 -28.06 27.23 22.82
N PRO A 21 -28.13 27.65 24.10
CA PRO A 21 -27.49 28.86 24.58
C PRO A 21 -25.95 28.75 24.58
N ILE A 22 -25.39 27.55 24.69
CA ILE A 22 -23.94 27.33 24.68
C ILE A 22 -23.41 27.53 23.26
N ALA A 23 -24.10 26.97 22.27
CA ALA A 23 -23.73 27.14 20.86
C ALA A 23 -23.84 28.62 20.43
N VAL A 24 -24.86 29.33 20.92
CA VAL A 24 -25.03 30.78 20.71
C VAL A 24 -23.85 31.56 21.31
N ASP A 25 -23.47 31.32 22.58
CA ASP A 25 -22.31 32.00 23.21
C ASP A 25 -21.00 31.76 22.42
N LEU A 26 -20.74 30.51 22.03
CA LEU A 26 -19.54 30.14 21.26
C LEU A 26 -19.50 30.85 19.89
N LEU A 27 -20.63 30.93 19.19
CA LEU A 27 -20.73 31.60 17.90
C LEU A 27 -20.65 33.13 18.04
N SER A 28 -21.31 33.72 19.04
CA SER A 28 -21.23 35.14 19.37
C SER A 28 -19.80 35.59 19.65
N ARG A 29 -19.04 34.79 20.41
CA ARG A 29 -17.61 35.00 20.68
C ARG A 29 -16.75 34.98 19.43
N ALA A 30 -17.15 34.22 18.41
CA ALA A 30 -16.48 34.22 17.12
C ALA A 30 -16.86 35.45 16.29
N ILE A 31 -18.13 35.84 16.26
CA ILE A 31 -18.65 36.99 15.51
C ILE A 31 -18.08 38.31 16.05
N SER A 32 -18.07 38.52 17.36
CA SER A 32 -17.53 39.74 17.97
C SER A 32 -16.59 39.46 19.14
N PRO A 33 -15.34 39.05 18.87
CA PRO A 33 -14.38 38.69 19.93
C PRO A 33 -14.04 39.86 20.87
N ARG A 34 -14.14 41.10 20.38
CA ARG A 34 -13.84 42.32 21.14
C ARG A 34 -14.81 42.55 22.30
N ASP A 35 -16.07 42.17 22.12
CA ASP A 35 -17.11 42.28 23.17
C ASP A 35 -16.84 41.33 24.34
N PHE A 36 -16.00 40.31 24.11
CA PHE A 36 -15.56 39.33 25.11
C PHE A 36 -14.09 39.54 25.54
N ALA A 37 -13.50 40.70 25.25
CA ALA A 37 -12.09 41.02 25.54
C ALA A 37 -11.05 40.04 24.94
N LEU A 38 -11.40 39.37 23.83
CA LEU A 38 -10.52 38.45 23.13
C LEU A 38 -9.74 39.18 22.02
N LYS A 39 -8.41 39.05 22.02
CA LYS A 39 -7.55 39.52 20.91
C LYS A 39 -7.54 38.51 19.76
N ARG A 40 -8.66 38.43 19.01
CA ARG A 40 -8.83 37.54 17.85
C ARG A 40 -9.54 38.27 16.71
N ASP A 41 -9.33 37.77 15.49
CA ASP A 41 -10.06 38.24 14.33
C ASP A 41 -11.52 37.79 14.41
N SER A 42 -12.43 38.71 14.05
CA SER A 42 -13.87 38.46 13.97
C SER A 42 -14.19 37.50 12.83
N LEU A 43 -15.13 36.60 13.07
CA LEU A 43 -15.77 35.77 12.04
C LEU A 43 -16.77 36.65 11.25
N PRO A 44 -16.52 36.91 9.95
CA PRO A 44 -17.46 37.68 9.15
C PRO A 44 -18.76 36.91 8.97
N VAL A 45 -19.90 37.52 9.30
CA VAL A 45 -21.23 36.89 9.14
C VAL A 45 -21.48 36.45 7.69
N ALA A 46 -20.95 37.17 6.70
CA ALA A 46 -21.05 36.76 5.29
C ALA A 46 -20.34 35.42 4.97
N ALA A 47 -19.34 35.02 5.76
CA ALA A 47 -18.64 33.75 5.57
C ALA A 47 -19.52 32.55 5.92
N THR A 48 -20.57 32.72 6.73
CA THR A 48 -21.50 31.63 7.09
C THR A 48 -22.45 31.25 5.95
N ALA A 49 -22.46 32.01 4.84
CA ALA A 49 -23.21 31.67 3.64
C ALA A 49 -22.49 30.64 2.75
N ASP A 50 -21.17 30.46 2.90
CA ASP A 50 -20.43 29.41 2.21
C ASP A 50 -20.74 28.04 2.86
N PRO A 51 -21.24 27.04 2.11
CA PRO A 51 -21.67 25.76 2.69
C PRO A 51 -20.55 25.01 3.42
N ALA A 52 -19.31 25.07 2.93
CA ALA A 52 -18.18 24.40 3.57
C ALA A 52 -17.81 25.06 4.91
N THR A 53 -17.82 26.39 4.94
CA THR A 53 -17.62 27.19 6.15
C THR A 53 -18.75 26.98 7.16
N ALA A 54 -20.01 26.98 6.73
CA ALA A 54 -21.15 26.71 7.59
C ALA A 54 -21.07 25.32 8.23
N SER A 55 -20.75 24.29 7.45
CA SER A 55 -20.55 22.92 7.95
C SER A 55 -19.42 22.85 8.99
N ALA A 56 -18.28 23.50 8.73
CA ALA A 56 -17.17 23.56 9.67
C ALA A 56 -17.51 24.32 10.96
N ILE A 57 -18.34 25.37 10.89
CA ILE A 57 -18.85 26.07 12.07
C ILE A 57 -19.66 25.12 12.95
N LEU A 58 -20.61 24.38 12.38
CA LEU A 58 -21.45 23.44 13.12
C LEU A 58 -20.62 22.33 13.77
N GLU A 59 -19.65 21.76 13.05
CA GLU A 59 -18.76 20.73 13.59
C GLU A 59 -17.86 21.26 14.72
N LEU A 60 -17.43 22.53 14.68
CA LEU A 60 -16.70 23.14 15.79
C LEU A 60 -17.59 23.37 17.02
N LEU A 61 -18.85 23.78 16.80
CA LEU A 61 -19.83 23.95 17.88
C LEU A 61 -20.16 22.61 18.55
N GLU A 62 -20.32 21.53 17.78
CA GLU A 62 -20.51 20.18 18.30
C GLU A 62 -19.35 19.74 19.21
N ARG A 63 -18.13 20.17 18.89
CA ARG A 63 -16.92 19.92 19.68
C ARG A 63 -16.74 20.89 20.86
N GLY A 64 -17.69 21.80 21.09
CA GLY A 64 -17.62 22.84 22.11
C GLY A 64 -16.52 23.89 21.86
N GLN A 65 -16.11 24.10 20.61
CA GLN A 65 -15.04 25.00 20.22
C GLN A 65 -15.57 26.31 19.62
N VAL A 66 -14.87 27.42 19.86
CA VAL A 66 -15.20 28.72 19.26
C VAL A 66 -14.83 28.71 17.76
N PRO A 67 -15.78 28.93 16.83
CA PRO A 67 -15.57 28.80 15.39
C PRO A 67 -14.83 30.01 14.78
N THR A 68 -13.58 30.22 15.16
CA THR A 68 -12.73 31.26 14.56
C THR A 68 -12.35 30.91 13.11
N MET A 69 -12.07 31.92 12.27
CA MET A 69 -11.62 31.68 10.88
C MET A 69 -10.38 30.77 10.79
N ALA A 70 -9.46 30.84 11.76
CA ALA A 70 -8.30 29.95 11.82
C ALA A 70 -8.69 28.50 12.14
N ALA A 71 -9.62 28.30 13.08
CA ALA A 71 -10.15 26.97 13.43
C ALA A 71 -10.94 26.37 12.26
N ILE A 72 -11.79 27.17 11.61
CA ILE A 72 -12.55 26.78 10.40
C ILE A 72 -11.58 26.33 9.31
N ARG A 73 -10.61 27.17 8.91
CA ARG A 73 -9.62 26.81 7.86
C ARG A 73 -8.86 25.53 8.20
N THR A 74 -8.48 25.36 9.47
CA THR A 74 -7.77 24.17 9.93
C THR A 74 -8.66 22.93 9.82
N LEU A 75 -9.92 23.02 10.28
CA LEU A 75 -10.87 21.93 10.22
C LEU A 75 -11.22 21.55 8.78
N THR A 76 -11.46 22.54 7.91
CA THR A 76 -11.71 22.31 6.47
C THR A 76 -10.54 21.56 5.84
N ALA A 77 -9.30 22.01 6.06
CA ALA A 77 -8.11 21.32 5.54
C ALA A 77 -7.98 19.89 6.11
N GLN A 78 -8.26 19.69 7.40
CA GLN A 78 -8.24 18.35 8.02
C GLN A 78 -9.31 17.43 7.43
N ASN A 79 -10.52 17.95 7.18
CA ASN A 79 -11.62 17.20 6.58
C ASN A 79 -11.31 16.82 5.12
N GLU A 80 -10.73 17.73 4.33
CA GLU A 80 -10.25 17.44 2.98
C GLU A 80 -9.18 16.33 3.00
N MET A 81 -8.21 16.43 3.89
CA MET A 81 -7.19 15.37 4.07
C MET A 81 -7.81 14.03 4.45
N ARG A 82 -8.79 14.02 5.35
CA ARG A 82 -9.52 12.81 5.77
C ARG A 82 -10.28 12.20 4.60
N HIS A 83 -11.03 13.00 3.85
CA HIS A 83 -11.78 12.53 2.69
C HIS A 83 -10.89 11.98 1.59
N GLU A 84 -9.74 12.61 1.32
CA GLU A 84 -8.79 12.09 0.35
C GLU A 84 -8.14 10.78 0.83
N ALA A 85 -7.82 10.67 2.12
CA ALA A 85 -7.33 9.41 2.70
C ALA A 85 -8.36 8.28 2.57
N GLU A 86 -9.63 8.53 2.88
CA GLU A 86 -10.74 7.58 2.71
C GLU A 86 -10.96 7.20 1.24
N ARG A 87 -10.81 8.16 0.32
CA ARG A 87 -10.87 7.91 -1.12
C ARG A 87 -9.74 6.98 -1.55
N ILE A 88 -8.49 7.28 -1.16
CA ILE A 88 -7.32 6.44 -1.43
C ILE A 88 -7.52 5.03 -0.87
N GLU A 89 -8.03 4.90 0.36
CA GLU A 89 -8.29 3.60 0.99
C GLU A 89 -9.33 2.80 0.19
N ARG A 90 -10.42 3.44 -0.26
CA ARG A 90 -11.44 2.81 -1.11
C ARG A 90 -10.85 2.33 -2.44
N LEU A 91 -10.05 3.15 -3.11
CA LEU A 91 -9.36 2.76 -4.35
C LEU A 91 -8.40 1.59 -4.11
N GLY A 92 -7.65 1.62 -3.01
CA GLY A 92 -6.79 0.53 -2.58
C GLY A 92 -7.58 -0.77 -2.32
N ARG A 93 -8.77 -0.72 -1.72
CA ARG A 93 -9.62 -1.91 -1.54
C ARG A 93 -10.06 -2.51 -2.88
N ARG A 94 -10.42 -1.69 -3.87
CA ARG A 94 -10.75 -2.15 -5.22
C ARG A 94 -9.54 -2.82 -5.89
N ALA A 95 -8.38 -2.16 -5.83
CA ALA A 95 -7.12 -2.71 -6.33
C ALA A 95 -6.79 -4.08 -5.70
N GLN A 96 -7.11 -4.30 -4.42
CA GLN A 96 -6.89 -5.59 -3.76
C GLN A 96 -7.69 -6.73 -4.38
N ARG A 97 -8.95 -6.46 -4.78
CA ARG A 97 -9.85 -7.49 -5.32
C ARG A 97 -9.38 -8.00 -6.68
N SER A 98 -8.76 -7.12 -7.46
CA SER A 98 -8.20 -7.44 -8.78
C SER A 98 -6.69 -7.69 -8.75
N ILE A 99 -6.11 -7.98 -7.57
CA ILE A 99 -4.64 -8.05 -7.44
C ILE A 99 -4.01 -9.15 -8.28
N ASP A 100 -4.75 -10.22 -8.59
CA ASP A 100 -4.23 -11.30 -9.42
C ASP A 100 -4.11 -10.88 -10.90
N GLU A 101 -4.98 -10.02 -11.39
CA GLU A 101 -4.89 -9.48 -12.76
C GLU A 101 -3.77 -8.45 -12.85
N PHE A 102 -3.73 -7.49 -11.92
CA PHE A 102 -2.62 -6.53 -11.83
C PHE A 102 -1.28 -7.24 -11.69
N GLY A 103 -1.22 -8.24 -10.79
CA GLY A 103 -0.02 -9.03 -10.56
C GLY A 103 0.45 -9.78 -11.80
N ARG A 104 -0.46 -10.43 -12.55
CA ARG A 104 -0.12 -11.10 -13.82
C ARG A 104 0.43 -10.11 -14.85
N THR A 105 -0.24 -8.97 -15.04
CA THR A 105 0.19 -7.95 -16.01
C THR A 105 1.55 -7.38 -15.64
N LEU A 106 1.77 -7.01 -14.37
CA LEU A 106 3.06 -6.52 -13.88
C LEU A 106 4.17 -7.56 -14.02
N ALA A 107 3.89 -8.82 -13.70
CA ALA A 107 4.88 -9.89 -13.82
C ALA A 107 5.27 -10.16 -15.26
N ARG A 108 4.30 -10.17 -16.18
CA ARG A 108 4.53 -10.32 -17.62
C ARG A 108 5.42 -9.19 -18.15
N LEU A 109 5.06 -7.94 -17.88
CA LEU A 109 5.82 -6.77 -18.31
C LEU A 109 7.24 -6.77 -17.73
N ALA A 110 7.39 -7.12 -16.45
CA ALA A 110 8.71 -7.23 -15.83
C ALA A 110 9.55 -8.34 -16.48
N HIS A 111 8.94 -9.50 -16.78
CA HIS A 111 9.63 -10.61 -17.45
C HIS A 111 10.09 -10.25 -18.87
N GLU A 112 9.21 -9.62 -19.66
CA GLU A 112 9.52 -9.13 -21.00
C GLU A 112 10.68 -8.13 -20.96
N HIS A 113 10.61 -7.16 -20.05
CA HIS A 113 11.67 -6.16 -19.92
C HIS A 113 13.02 -6.77 -19.52
N TRP A 114 13.05 -7.75 -18.61
CA TRP A 114 14.28 -8.48 -18.29
C TRP A 114 14.86 -9.24 -19.50
N THR A 115 13.99 -9.83 -20.30
CA THR A 115 14.39 -10.58 -21.49
C THR A 115 15.01 -9.67 -22.55
N GLU A 116 14.46 -8.46 -22.70
CA GLU A 116 14.92 -7.49 -23.69
C GLU A 116 16.14 -6.68 -23.23
N HIS A 117 16.18 -6.26 -21.96
CA HIS A 117 17.16 -5.27 -21.47
C HIS A 117 18.19 -5.84 -20.48
N GLY A 118 18.06 -7.10 -20.07
CA GLY A 118 18.93 -7.72 -19.05
C GLY A 118 18.82 -7.08 -17.67
N THR A 119 17.81 -6.23 -17.44
CA THR A 119 17.51 -5.55 -16.17
C THR A 119 16.00 -5.41 -16.00
N GLY A 120 15.55 -5.17 -14.77
CA GLY A 120 14.15 -4.94 -14.47
C GLY A 120 13.70 -3.51 -14.81
N PRO A 121 12.40 -3.29 -15.02
CA PRO A 121 11.90 -1.95 -15.27
C PRO A 121 11.93 -1.11 -13.99
N ILE A 122 11.96 0.21 -14.17
CA ILE A 122 11.77 1.15 -13.07
C ILE A 122 10.30 1.07 -12.61
N ARG A 123 10.09 1.03 -11.29
CA ARG A 123 8.76 0.92 -10.67
C ARG A 123 7.76 1.96 -11.17
N ARG A 124 8.21 3.20 -11.37
CA ARG A 124 7.37 4.30 -11.87
C ARG A 124 6.93 4.04 -13.31
N ASP A 125 7.84 3.55 -14.15
CA ASP A 125 7.60 3.46 -15.59
C ASP A 125 6.66 2.30 -15.90
N ILE A 126 6.85 1.15 -15.25
CA ILE A 126 5.93 0.01 -15.41
C ILE A 126 4.50 0.34 -14.93
N LEU A 127 4.35 1.15 -13.88
CA LEU A 127 3.03 1.56 -13.38
C LEU A 127 2.30 2.51 -14.33
N ASN A 128 3.06 3.28 -15.13
CA ASN A 128 2.52 4.18 -16.14
C ASN A 128 2.43 3.53 -17.54
N SER A 129 2.77 2.25 -17.66
CA SER A 129 2.62 1.53 -18.93
C SER A 129 1.14 1.41 -19.32
N GLU A 130 0.88 1.45 -20.63
CA GLU A 130 -0.48 1.39 -21.17
C GLU A 130 -1.29 0.20 -20.62
N PRO A 131 -0.77 -1.04 -20.55
CA PRO A 131 -1.55 -2.18 -20.08
C PRO A 131 -1.94 -2.07 -18.60
N VAL A 132 -1.10 -1.42 -17.78
CA VAL A 132 -1.39 -1.20 -16.36
C VAL A 132 -2.41 -0.07 -16.20
N MET A 133 -2.25 1.02 -16.93
CA MET A 133 -3.18 2.16 -16.88
C MET A 133 -4.57 1.78 -17.38
N ALA A 134 -4.66 0.98 -18.45
CA ALA A 134 -5.94 0.44 -18.93
C ALA A 134 -6.63 -0.42 -17.85
N LEU A 135 -5.86 -1.27 -17.17
CA LEU A 135 -6.40 -2.13 -16.11
C LEU A 135 -6.82 -1.32 -14.86
N ILE A 136 -6.12 -0.24 -14.54
CA ILE A 136 -6.53 0.71 -13.49
C ILE A 136 -7.87 1.33 -13.85
N GLN A 137 -8.01 1.85 -15.06
CA GLN A 137 -9.25 2.46 -15.53
C GLN A 137 -10.43 1.46 -15.46
N GLU A 138 -10.21 0.21 -15.90
CA GLU A 138 -11.25 -0.83 -15.92
C GLU A 138 -11.65 -1.28 -14.51
N ARG A 139 -10.69 -1.55 -13.62
CA ARG A 139 -10.95 -2.21 -12.32
C ARG A 139 -11.18 -1.25 -11.16
N ILE A 140 -10.64 -0.04 -11.26
CA ILE A 140 -10.63 0.94 -10.17
C ILE A 140 -11.47 2.16 -10.54
N GLY A 141 -11.38 2.58 -11.79
CA GLY A 141 -11.97 3.81 -12.34
C GLY A 141 -10.90 4.86 -12.61
N GLU A 142 -11.35 6.10 -12.80
CA GLU A 142 -10.46 7.22 -13.11
C GLU A 142 -9.54 7.55 -11.92
N VAL A 143 -8.24 7.38 -12.15
CA VAL A 143 -7.18 7.70 -11.18
C VAL A 143 -6.11 8.53 -11.89
N PRO A 144 -5.82 9.75 -11.39
CA PRO A 144 -4.74 10.56 -11.94
C PRO A 144 -3.40 9.80 -11.91
N PRO A 145 -2.53 9.93 -12.93
CA PRO A 145 -1.23 9.24 -12.95
C PRO A 145 -0.37 9.52 -11.69
N SER A 146 -0.43 10.74 -11.16
CA SER A 146 0.28 11.13 -9.93
C SER A 146 -0.21 10.38 -8.67
N ALA A 147 -1.45 9.89 -8.70
CA ALA A 147 -2.10 9.20 -7.59
C ALA A 147 -1.95 7.67 -7.64
N VAL A 148 -1.45 7.09 -8.74
CA VAL A 148 -1.27 5.64 -8.92
C VAL A 148 -0.38 5.03 -7.82
N LYS A 149 0.62 5.77 -7.34
CA LYS A 149 1.48 5.35 -6.22
C LYS A 149 0.69 4.98 -4.95
N HIS A 150 -0.47 5.62 -4.73
CA HIS A 150 -1.31 5.40 -3.56
C HIS A 150 -2.16 4.12 -3.65
N LEU A 151 -2.11 3.41 -4.79
CA LEU A 151 -2.76 2.11 -4.93
C LEU A 151 -1.92 0.97 -4.35
N TRP A 152 -0.62 1.20 -4.10
CA TRP A 152 0.31 0.19 -3.56
C TRP A 152 0.33 -1.10 -4.39
N LEU A 153 0.16 -0.99 -5.72
CA LEU A 153 0.04 -2.15 -6.62
C LEU A 153 1.29 -3.03 -6.56
N ILE A 154 2.48 -2.42 -6.53
CA ILE A 154 3.75 -3.15 -6.47
C ILE A 154 3.85 -3.94 -5.17
N GLU A 155 3.60 -3.31 -4.03
CA GLU A 155 3.70 -3.95 -2.71
C GLU A 155 2.68 -5.08 -2.55
N ARG A 156 1.46 -4.88 -3.06
CA ARG A 156 0.40 -5.89 -3.03
C ARG A 156 0.72 -7.06 -3.95
N ALA A 157 1.20 -6.81 -5.17
CA ALA A 157 1.56 -7.85 -6.12
C ALA A 157 2.78 -8.65 -5.66
N GLN A 158 3.74 -7.98 -5.00
CA GLN A 158 4.88 -8.63 -4.35
C GLN A 158 4.43 -9.52 -3.18
N ARG A 159 3.52 -9.04 -2.32
CA ARG A 159 2.95 -9.84 -1.22
C ARG A 159 2.18 -11.06 -1.75
N ALA A 160 1.46 -10.90 -2.86
CA ALA A 160 0.78 -11.99 -3.54
C ALA A 160 1.75 -12.96 -4.24
N GLY A 161 3.02 -12.59 -4.42
CA GLY A 161 4.05 -13.42 -5.05
C GLY A 161 4.08 -13.36 -6.57
N TRP A 162 3.41 -12.38 -7.18
CA TRP A 162 3.42 -12.17 -8.64
C TRP A 162 4.71 -11.55 -9.15
N ILE A 163 5.32 -10.66 -8.35
CA ILE A 163 6.56 -9.96 -8.67
C ILE A 163 7.53 -10.00 -7.47
N ALA A 164 8.79 -9.69 -7.71
CA ALA A 164 9.77 -9.42 -6.66
C ALA A 164 10.55 -8.14 -6.99
N SER A 165 10.93 -7.38 -5.96
CA SER A 165 11.78 -6.20 -6.08
C SER A 165 12.56 -5.99 -4.78
N ASN A 166 13.70 -5.30 -4.86
CA ASN A 166 14.48 -4.86 -3.70
C ASN A 166 14.76 -3.35 -3.78
N ALA A 167 15.64 -2.86 -2.90
CA ALA A 167 15.97 -1.44 -2.81
C ALA A 167 16.72 -0.90 -4.04
N ASN A 168 17.31 -1.78 -4.85
CA ASN A 168 18.03 -1.35 -6.04
C ASN A 168 17.03 -0.92 -7.12
N PRO A 169 17.29 0.22 -7.81
CA PRO A 169 16.60 0.55 -9.05
C PRO A 169 16.68 -0.62 -10.03
N GLN A 170 15.68 -0.75 -10.90
CA GLN A 170 15.67 -1.77 -11.97
C GLN A 170 15.76 -3.23 -11.47
N SER A 171 15.42 -3.49 -10.20
CA SER A 171 15.39 -4.85 -9.63
C SER A 171 14.09 -5.60 -9.87
N LEU A 172 13.04 -4.92 -10.34
CA LEU A 172 11.71 -5.48 -10.46
C LEU A 172 11.70 -6.67 -11.43
N CYS A 173 11.28 -7.84 -10.99
CA CYS A 173 11.22 -9.04 -11.79
C CYS A 173 9.92 -9.82 -11.56
N ALA A 174 9.62 -10.77 -12.45
CA ALA A 174 8.53 -11.70 -12.25
C ALA A 174 8.81 -12.61 -11.04
N GLY A 175 7.76 -12.85 -10.25
CA GLY A 175 7.84 -13.61 -9.01
C GLY A 175 7.42 -15.07 -9.15
N ARG A 176 7.42 -15.78 -8.02
CA ARG A 176 7.05 -17.20 -7.92
C ARG A 176 5.76 -17.56 -8.65
N ARG A 177 4.67 -16.81 -8.42
CA ARG A 177 3.35 -17.15 -8.99
C ARG A 177 3.35 -17.11 -10.50
N PHE A 178 4.08 -16.17 -11.11
CA PHE A 178 4.20 -16.08 -12.55
C PHE A 178 4.84 -17.34 -13.14
N HIS A 179 5.99 -17.75 -12.59
CA HIS A 179 6.70 -18.95 -13.08
C HIS A 179 5.95 -20.26 -12.78
N ALA A 180 5.32 -20.36 -11.61
CA ALA A 180 4.61 -21.56 -11.19
C ALA A 180 3.24 -21.74 -11.87
N ALA A 181 2.65 -20.67 -12.43
CA ALA A 181 1.29 -20.69 -12.99
C ALA A 181 1.09 -21.81 -14.03
N LYS A 182 2.05 -22.01 -14.93
CA LYS A 182 1.99 -23.04 -15.98
C LYS A 182 2.03 -24.48 -15.47
N TYR A 183 2.50 -24.71 -14.23
CA TYR A 183 2.63 -26.05 -13.65
C TYR A 183 1.45 -26.44 -12.75
N GLY A 184 0.60 -25.48 -12.38
CA GLY A 184 -0.59 -25.73 -11.57
C GLY A 184 -0.28 -26.52 -10.28
N ASN A 185 -1.02 -27.62 -10.07
CA ASN A 185 -0.87 -28.48 -8.89
C ASN A 185 0.36 -29.41 -8.91
N ARG A 186 1.16 -29.41 -9.99
CA ARG A 186 2.38 -30.22 -10.10
C ARG A 186 3.53 -29.69 -9.24
N VAL A 187 3.42 -28.44 -8.78
CA VAL A 187 4.36 -27.80 -7.86
C VAL A 187 3.64 -27.25 -6.63
N SER A 188 4.39 -26.95 -5.57
CA SER A 188 3.84 -26.36 -4.36
C SER A 188 3.28 -24.97 -4.63
N LEU A 189 2.03 -24.78 -4.21
CA LEU A 189 1.28 -23.52 -4.25
C LEU A 189 1.32 -22.78 -2.90
N ARG A 190 2.26 -23.13 -2.02
CA ARG A 190 2.45 -22.44 -0.74
C ARG A 190 2.76 -20.95 -0.97
N PRO A 191 2.44 -20.08 0.00
CA PRO A 191 2.77 -18.66 -0.09
C PRO A 191 4.27 -18.44 -0.36
N VAL A 192 4.60 -17.35 -1.07
CA VAL A 192 5.97 -17.04 -1.51
C VAL A 192 6.98 -17.03 -0.35
N ASN A 193 6.59 -16.57 0.83
CA ASN A 193 7.46 -16.57 2.00
C ASN A 193 7.74 -17.98 2.53
N SER A 194 6.75 -18.87 2.49
CA SER A 194 6.92 -20.27 2.85
C SER A 194 7.86 -20.97 1.88
N ILE A 195 7.70 -20.72 0.58
CA ILE A 195 8.60 -21.26 -0.45
C ILE A 195 10.04 -20.76 -0.23
N GLY A 196 10.22 -19.45 -0.03
CA GLY A 196 11.56 -18.89 0.23
C GLY A 196 12.21 -19.45 1.50
N THR A 197 11.42 -19.68 2.56
CA THR A 197 11.90 -20.31 3.80
C THR A 197 12.29 -21.77 3.58
N LEU A 198 11.48 -22.55 2.84
CA LEU A 198 11.79 -23.94 2.49
C LEU A 198 13.08 -24.04 1.67
N VAL A 199 13.25 -23.16 0.68
CA VAL A 199 14.49 -23.11 -0.12
C VAL A 199 15.68 -22.78 0.78
N ALA A 200 15.61 -21.73 1.59
CA ALA A 200 16.71 -21.34 2.48
C ALA A 200 17.06 -22.46 3.48
N GLY A 201 16.06 -23.12 4.06
CA GLY A 201 16.25 -24.26 4.96
C GLY A 201 16.94 -25.43 4.29
N PHE A 202 16.46 -25.85 3.12
CA PHE A 202 17.10 -26.90 2.34
C PHE A 202 18.55 -26.59 2.01
N LEU A 203 18.86 -25.35 1.59
CA LEU A 203 20.23 -24.94 1.28
C LEU A 203 21.13 -24.98 2.54
N ALA A 204 20.60 -24.62 3.71
CA ALA A 204 21.33 -24.66 4.96
C ALA A 204 21.59 -26.10 5.43
N GLU A 205 20.54 -26.93 5.47
CA GLU A 205 20.59 -28.34 5.87
C GLU A 205 21.50 -29.15 4.94
N TYR A 206 21.40 -28.93 3.63
CA TYR A 206 22.24 -29.62 2.66
C TYR A 206 23.72 -29.28 2.88
N ARG A 207 24.04 -28.01 3.16
CA ARG A 207 25.41 -27.58 3.43
C ARG A 207 25.94 -28.14 4.75
N GLU A 208 25.11 -28.20 5.78
CA GLU A 208 25.47 -28.81 7.07
C GLU A 208 25.73 -30.31 6.92
N GLY A 209 24.86 -31.04 6.20
CA GLY A 209 24.99 -32.48 6.01
C GLY A 209 26.09 -32.92 5.05
N HIS A 210 26.40 -32.11 4.02
CA HIS A 210 27.33 -32.49 2.95
C HIS A 210 28.63 -31.67 2.89
N GLY A 211 28.78 -30.65 3.75
CA GLY A 211 29.93 -29.74 3.75
C GLY A 211 30.04 -28.85 2.51
N ARG A 212 29.02 -28.82 1.63
CA ARG A 212 28.99 -28.05 0.38
C ARG A 212 27.58 -27.62 0.01
N SER A 213 27.45 -26.53 -0.75
CA SER A 213 26.16 -26.08 -1.27
C SER A 213 25.61 -27.03 -2.34
N PRO A 214 24.29 -27.21 -2.47
CA PRO A 214 23.68 -28.05 -3.50
C PRO A 214 23.70 -27.34 -4.86
N ARG A 215 23.69 -28.13 -5.95
CA ARG A 215 23.36 -27.61 -7.28
C ARG A 215 21.86 -27.40 -7.40
N TRP A 216 21.41 -26.53 -8.31
CA TRP A 216 19.99 -26.37 -8.63
C TRP A 216 19.29 -27.68 -9.02
N SER A 217 20.01 -28.63 -9.61
CA SER A 217 19.47 -29.96 -9.90
C SER A 217 19.05 -30.70 -8.63
N ALA A 218 19.88 -30.71 -7.59
CA ALA A 218 19.53 -31.33 -6.30
C ALA A 218 18.34 -30.60 -5.66
N VAL A 219 18.37 -29.26 -5.64
CA VAL A 219 17.26 -28.44 -5.11
C VAL A 219 15.94 -28.78 -5.82
N ALA A 220 15.93 -28.85 -7.15
CA ALA A 220 14.71 -29.15 -7.90
C ALA A 220 14.19 -30.58 -7.64
N HIS A 221 15.09 -31.56 -7.54
CA HIS A 221 14.70 -32.97 -7.44
C HIS A 221 14.38 -33.40 -6.01
N GLU A 222 14.97 -32.80 -4.99
CA GLU A 222 14.86 -33.25 -3.60
C GLU A 222 13.94 -32.37 -2.76
N LEU A 223 13.88 -31.05 -3.03
CA LEU A 223 13.09 -30.14 -2.22
C LEU A 223 11.58 -30.39 -2.38
N ARG A 224 10.91 -30.61 -1.25
CA ARG A 224 9.46 -30.79 -1.14
C ARG A 224 8.87 -29.85 -0.10
N ASP A 225 7.59 -29.52 -0.28
CA ASP A 225 6.80 -28.95 0.81
C ASP A 225 6.38 -30.03 1.83
N ASP A 226 5.73 -29.58 2.91
CA ASP A 226 5.18 -30.43 3.97
C ASP A 226 4.09 -31.42 3.51
N ARG A 227 3.61 -31.31 2.26
CA ARG A 227 2.68 -32.25 1.63
C ARG A 227 3.36 -33.11 0.57
N ALA A 228 4.69 -33.25 0.65
CA ALA A 228 5.53 -33.98 -0.29
C ALA A 228 5.42 -33.49 -1.75
N ARG A 229 4.96 -32.25 -1.99
CA ARG A 229 4.89 -31.68 -3.34
C ARG A 229 6.19 -30.99 -3.71
N ARG A 230 6.59 -31.14 -4.97
CA ARG A 230 7.79 -30.51 -5.52
C ARG A 230 7.73 -29.00 -5.40
N VAL A 231 8.80 -28.35 -4.95
CA VAL A 231 8.88 -26.89 -4.96
C VAL A 231 9.15 -26.36 -6.36
N PHE A 232 9.96 -27.04 -7.16
CA PHE A 232 10.23 -26.71 -8.55
C PHE A 232 9.81 -27.87 -9.45
N PHE A 233 9.38 -27.57 -10.67
CA PHE A 233 8.96 -28.61 -11.60
C PHE A 233 10.15 -29.49 -12.04
N ASP A 234 11.23 -28.82 -12.44
CA ASP A 234 12.49 -29.39 -12.88
C ASP A 234 13.67 -28.42 -12.60
N THR A 235 14.88 -28.79 -13.02
CA THR A 235 16.07 -27.93 -12.88
C THR A 235 15.95 -26.62 -13.64
N ALA A 236 15.31 -26.60 -14.82
CA ALA A 236 15.18 -25.40 -15.64
C ALA A 236 14.24 -24.37 -14.99
N ASP A 237 13.14 -24.84 -14.41
CA ASP A 237 12.23 -24.05 -13.59
C ASP A 237 12.94 -23.49 -12.36
N ALA A 238 13.73 -24.30 -11.65
CA ALA A 238 14.49 -23.83 -10.49
C ALA A 238 15.48 -22.71 -10.87
N THR A 239 16.24 -22.90 -11.95
CA THR A 239 17.18 -21.89 -12.46
C THR A 239 16.45 -20.63 -12.94
N THR A 240 15.31 -20.77 -13.61
CA THR A 240 14.48 -19.61 -14.04
C THR A 240 14.01 -18.82 -12.83
N GLN A 241 13.65 -19.51 -11.75
CA GLN A 241 13.21 -18.92 -10.50
C GLN A 241 14.35 -18.33 -9.64
N GLN A 242 15.62 -18.53 -10.02
CA GLN A 242 16.77 -17.93 -9.32
C GLN A 242 16.64 -16.42 -9.22
N LEU A 243 16.23 -15.74 -10.30
CA LEU A 243 16.19 -14.28 -10.34
C LEU A 243 15.31 -13.71 -9.21
N TRP A 244 14.09 -14.20 -9.03
CA TRP A 244 13.21 -13.68 -7.98
C TRP A 244 13.67 -14.09 -6.58
N LEU A 245 14.27 -15.28 -6.43
CA LEU A 245 14.82 -15.74 -5.15
C LEU A 245 15.97 -14.85 -4.69
N CYS A 246 16.85 -14.45 -5.62
CA CYS A 246 17.93 -13.51 -5.37
C CYS A 246 17.42 -12.08 -5.15
N THR A 247 16.53 -11.58 -6.02
CA THR A 247 15.93 -10.25 -5.85
C THR A 247 15.22 -10.13 -4.50
N ALA A 248 14.51 -11.17 -4.04
CA ALA A 248 13.83 -11.17 -2.74
C ALA A 248 14.73 -11.56 -1.55
N GLU A 249 16.04 -11.71 -1.78
CA GLU A 249 17.10 -12.03 -0.80
C GLU A 249 16.94 -13.39 -0.08
N TRP A 250 16.15 -14.31 -0.66
CA TRP A 250 16.02 -15.67 -0.14
C TRP A 250 17.27 -16.51 -0.39
N VAL A 251 17.91 -16.28 -1.54
CA VAL A 251 19.07 -17.03 -2.03
C VAL A 251 20.12 -16.05 -2.53
N ASP A 252 21.39 -16.29 -2.21
CA ASP A 252 22.52 -15.66 -2.90
C ASP A 252 23.24 -16.71 -3.77
N ILE A 253 24.02 -16.27 -4.75
CA ILE A 253 24.84 -17.16 -5.59
C ILE A 253 26.31 -16.92 -5.26
N VAL A 254 26.98 -17.94 -4.74
CA VAL A 254 28.41 -17.92 -4.40
C VAL A 254 29.08 -19.03 -5.20
N ASP A 255 30.10 -18.68 -5.99
CA ASP A 255 30.82 -19.60 -6.88
C ASP A 255 29.87 -20.42 -7.80
N GLY A 256 28.81 -19.78 -8.29
CA GLY A 256 27.79 -20.40 -9.14
C GLY A 256 26.81 -21.33 -8.41
N MET A 257 26.87 -21.40 -7.07
CA MET A 257 26.06 -22.29 -6.25
C MET A 257 25.06 -21.50 -5.38
N PRO A 258 23.81 -21.96 -5.26
CA PRO A 258 22.83 -21.32 -4.39
C PRO A 258 23.18 -21.52 -2.90
N VAL A 259 23.16 -20.42 -2.15
CA VAL A 259 23.31 -20.40 -0.69
C VAL A 259 22.17 -19.61 -0.05
N PRO A 260 21.84 -19.82 1.24
CA PRO A 260 20.83 -19.00 1.91
C PRO A 260 21.22 -17.52 1.89
N GLY A 261 20.36 -16.68 1.32
CA GLY A 261 20.56 -15.23 1.27
C GLY A 261 20.20 -14.55 2.59
N ARG A 262 20.40 -13.22 2.66
CA ARG A 262 20.17 -12.42 3.89
C ARG A 262 18.80 -12.64 4.52
N ARG A 263 17.73 -12.64 3.72
CA ARG A 263 16.36 -12.86 4.19
C ARG A 263 16.14 -14.31 4.60
N GLY A 264 16.70 -15.26 3.85
CA GLY A 264 16.69 -16.67 4.20
C GLY A 264 17.32 -16.93 5.57
N GLN A 265 18.53 -16.43 5.80
CA GLN A 265 19.25 -16.54 7.07
C GLN A 265 18.45 -15.95 8.24
N ARG A 266 17.84 -14.77 8.05
CA ARG A 266 16.97 -14.14 9.07
C ARG A 266 15.75 -15.01 9.39
N ALA A 267 15.14 -15.64 8.39
CA ALA A 267 13.99 -16.52 8.59
C ALA A 267 14.38 -17.77 9.40
N LEU A 268 15.52 -18.39 9.07
CA LEU A 268 16.05 -19.55 9.80
C LEU A 268 16.41 -19.20 11.25
N ALA A 269 17.09 -18.08 11.48
CA ALA A 269 17.43 -17.63 12.83
C ALA A 269 16.19 -17.35 13.69
N LYS A 270 15.09 -16.90 13.07
CA LYS A 270 13.79 -16.72 13.75
C LYS A 270 13.12 -18.05 14.09
N GLN A 271 13.28 -19.07 13.25
CA GLN A 271 12.75 -20.41 13.52
C GLN A 271 13.51 -21.10 14.65
N ALA A 272 14.83 -20.98 14.70
CA ALA A 272 15.66 -21.58 15.77
C ALA A 272 15.39 -20.99 17.17
N ARG A 273 14.76 -19.81 17.25
CA ARG A 273 14.36 -19.15 18.52
C ARG A 273 12.96 -19.52 19.00
N ARG A 274 12.18 -20.25 18.19
CA ARG A 274 10.82 -20.68 18.51
C ARG A 274 10.83 -22.12 18.93
#